data_AF-A0A962HAR8-F1
#
_entry.id   AF-A0A962HAR8-F1
#
_cell.length_a   1.000
_cell.length_b   1.000
_cell.length_c   1.000
_cell.angle_alpha   90.00
_cell.angle_beta   90.00
_cell.angle_gamma   90.00
#
_symmetry.space_group_name_H-M   'P 1'
#
loop_
_entity.id
_entity.type
_entity.pdbx_description
1 polymer ?
#
loop_
_entity_poly.entity_id
_entity_poly.type
_entity_poly.pdbx_seq_one_letter_code
_entity_poly.pdbx_strand_id
1 'polypeptide(L)'
;AFAFKRQVRELEAEVLDASSALRATSLWFLLALFWWCGFGLHGAAHALAWLTTPAAGETALWYRIPFWAGYSVGLALSAWGAMALAQRHAFPQRDSVLRLIWPTLTAAALWAFMIQVSPSLPIEHLLDFSWASDLPGDGGLADVLKAWLGGPLLGTLIFMALCWIALRRVRDERRHPNLSPAQRSSAIAIWLIGLTLAVQLLLVDGLAVASTQALSALGASSQHPLAWLSYADLRLLWTCAAALLALQLMLSTGFSALRWLAAPAAAMQALASLAVLAGLYQRAQLPTLGTVAALLLTWAAIAVSARLWQRTQPLGERTLKWLHFGRVIAPWLMLPPTVSLNLMPWLAAPAADVSLEDAEWVVAGMWPDYLAAWVSLGVLFVGLRQVRTLGWPLRPLGSWYGEVVIPIAAFWATLLAIYWNLRQDGSMQPLPYLPVLNPLDLTTGFVALLWADLWRMYRHQIDDERRRDITRTAMALAFGWLNLMLLRTAAQYLGLPYRFDPLYQSQFVQAMLSLVWTLCAFGLMRFAVRKLSKPLWMVGAVLLGVVVGKLFLIDLRNVGSVARIVSFMGVGGLMLLIGYLAPLPREAAKDADDP
;
A
#
# COMPACT_ATOMS: atom_id res chain seq x y z
N ALA A 1 -0.93 -79.73 21.53
CA ALA A 1 -0.62 -78.34 21.93
C ALA A 1 0.57 -77.75 21.17
N PHE A 2 1.78 -78.32 21.24
CA PHE A 2 2.96 -77.79 20.53
C PHE A 2 2.85 -77.83 19.00
N ALA A 3 2.31 -78.91 18.41
CA ALA A 3 2.08 -79.01 16.98
C ALA A 3 1.09 -77.95 16.47
N PHE A 4 -0.02 -77.74 17.18
CA PHE A 4 -1.01 -76.70 16.87
C PHE A 4 -0.41 -75.29 16.95
N LYS A 5 0.41 -75.00 17.97
CA LYS A 5 1.09 -73.70 18.12
C LYS A 5 2.11 -73.44 16.99
N ARG A 6 2.74 -74.49 16.47
CA ARG A 6 3.66 -74.41 15.32
C ARG A 6 2.89 -74.16 14.02
N GLN A 7 1.78 -74.89 13.82
CA GLN A 7 0.93 -74.76 12.64
C GLN A 7 0.24 -73.39 12.58
N VAL A 8 -0.18 -72.84 13.72
CA VAL A 8 -0.69 -71.45 13.82
C VAL A 8 0.38 -70.43 13.47
N ARG A 9 1.64 -70.63 13.91
CA ARG A 9 2.76 -69.73 13.55
C ARG A 9 3.14 -69.82 12.08
N GLU A 10 3.09 -71.00 11.48
CA GLU A 10 3.34 -71.21 10.05
C GLU A 10 2.22 -70.55 9.22
N LEU A 11 0.96 -70.70 9.61
CA LEU A 11 -0.19 -69.98 9.01
C LEU A 11 -0.12 -68.47 9.21
N GLU A 12 0.27 -67.98 10.39
CA GLU A 12 0.49 -66.55 10.64
C GLU A 12 1.63 -66.00 9.76
N ALA A 13 2.72 -66.77 9.58
CA ALA A 13 3.82 -66.41 8.71
C ALA A 13 3.41 -66.37 7.24
N GLU A 14 2.62 -67.33 6.77
CA GLU A 14 2.12 -67.43 5.39
C GLU A 14 1.09 -66.32 5.07
N VAL A 15 0.22 -65.97 6.04
CA VAL A 15 -0.70 -64.83 5.94
C VAL A 15 0.06 -63.49 5.97
N LEU A 16 1.10 -63.38 6.79
CA LEU A 16 1.99 -62.22 6.79
C LEU A 16 2.76 -62.11 5.46
N ASP A 17 3.17 -63.23 4.86
CA ASP A 17 3.86 -63.29 3.58
C ASP A 17 2.93 -62.96 2.40
N ALA A 18 1.66 -63.38 2.45
CA ALA A 18 0.65 -62.92 1.51
C ALA A 18 0.42 -61.39 1.61
N SER A 19 0.44 -60.84 2.83
CA SER A 19 0.28 -59.39 3.06
C SER A 19 1.52 -58.57 2.67
N SER A 20 2.72 -59.16 2.79
CA SER A 20 3.99 -58.55 2.38
C SER A 20 4.14 -58.62 0.86
N ALA A 21 3.77 -59.74 0.25
CA ALA A 21 3.70 -59.94 -1.19
C ALA A 21 2.71 -58.94 -1.81
N LEU A 22 1.47 -58.83 -1.30
CA LEU A 22 0.49 -57.83 -1.74
C LEU A 22 1.02 -56.39 -1.64
N ARG A 23 1.77 -56.06 -0.58
CA ARG A 23 2.44 -54.77 -0.43
C ARG A 23 3.53 -54.56 -1.49
N ALA A 24 4.38 -55.55 -1.72
CA ALA A 24 5.45 -55.50 -2.72
C ALA A 24 4.88 -55.39 -4.14
N THR A 25 3.87 -56.18 -4.49
CA THR A 25 3.20 -56.12 -5.81
C THR A 25 2.52 -54.77 -6.03
N SER A 26 1.91 -54.21 -4.99
CA SER A 26 1.31 -52.88 -5.05
C SER A 26 2.35 -51.79 -5.27
N LEU A 27 3.47 -51.86 -4.55
CA LEU A 27 4.57 -50.92 -4.70
C LEU A 27 5.17 -51.00 -6.12
N TRP A 28 5.39 -52.22 -6.62
CA TRP A 28 5.90 -52.47 -7.97
C TRP A 28 4.93 -52.03 -9.05
N PHE A 29 3.63 -52.23 -8.88
CA PHE A 29 2.62 -51.77 -9.83
C PHE A 29 2.56 -50.24 -9.88
N LEU A 30 2.62 -49.58 -8.72
CA LEU A 30 2.70 -48.11 -8.64
C LEU A 30 3.97 -47.57 -9.29
N LEU A 31 5.12 -48.23 -9.05
CA LEU A 31 6.38 -47.91 -9.69
C LEU A 31 6.32 -48.11 -11.21
N ALA A 32 5.74 -49.22 -11.67
CA ALA A 32 5.61 -49.54 -13.08
C ALA A 32 4.70 -48.54 -13.80
N LEU A 33 3.55 -48.19 -13.20
CA LEU A 33 2.64 -47.17 -13.73
C LEU A 33 3.34 -45.81 -13.83
N PHE A 34 4.11 -45.45 -12.79
CA PHE A 34 4.93 -44.24 -12.72
C PHE A 34 5.98 -44.17 -13.84
N TRP A 35 6.76 -45.24 -14.02
CA TRP A 35 7.79 -45.31 -15.05
C TRP A 35 7.20 -45.34 -16.47
N TRP A 36 6.14 -46.11 -16.71
CA TRP A 36 5.53 -46.23 -18.04
C TRP A 36 4.79 -44.97 -18.48
N CYS A 37 4.05 -44.31 -17.59
CA CYS A 37 3.39 -43.05 -17.94
C CYS A 37 4.40 -41.94 -18.19
N GLY A 38 5.49 -41.88 -17.40
CA GLY A 38 6.56 -40.91 -17.57
C GLY A 38 7.32 -41.07 -18.89
N PHE A 39 7.74 -42.30 -19.22
CA PHE A 39 8.43 -42.58 -20.50
C PHE A 39 7.50 -42.44 -21.71
N GLY A 40 6.24 -42.88 -21.61
CA GLY A 40 5.26 -42.78 -22.70
C GLY A 40 4.94 -41.34 -23.08
N LEU A 41 4.69 -40.47 -22.09
CA LEU A 41 4.46 -39.04 -22.33
C LEU A 41 5.70 -38.35 -22.91
N HIS A 42 6.88 -38.71 -22.43
CA HIS A 42 8.14 -38.14 -22.93
C HIS A 42 8.43 -38.57 -24.37
N GLY A 43 8.26 -39.86 -24.68
CA GLY A 43 8.40 -40.39 -26.04
C GLY A 43 7.40 -39.74 -27.00
N ALA A 44 6.15 -39.54 -26.57
CA ALA A 44 5.15 -38.81 -27.36
C ALA A 44 5.54 -37.34 -27.57
N ALA A 45 6.05 -36.64 -26.54
CA ALA A 45 6.50 -35.26 -26.65
C ALA A 45 7.69 -35.11 -27.61
N HIS A 46 8.68 -36.00 -27.54
CA HIS A 46 9.82 -36.03 -28.47
C HIS A 46 9.40 -36.39 -29.90
N ALA A 47 8.50 -37.36 -30.07
CA ALA A 47 7.98 -37.72 -31.38
C ALA A 47 7.23 -36.55 -32.02
N LEU A 48 6.40 -35.85 -31.24
CA LEU A 48 5.70 -34.66 -31.70
C LEU A 48 6.68 -33.53 -32.03
N ALA A 49 7.70 -33.32 -31.20
CA ALA A 49 8.74 -32.32 -31.41
C ALA A 49 9.50 -32.58 -32.71
N TRP A 50 9.93 -33.82 -32.93
CA TRP A 50 10.60 -34.26 -34.15
C TRP A 50 9.72 -34.10 -35.40
N LEU A 51 8.41 -34.41 -35.29
CA LEU A 51 7.45 -34.26 -36.39
C LEU A 51 7.15 -32.81 -36.78
N THR A 52 7.50 -31.84 -35.93
CA THR A 52 7.11 -30.43 -36.10
C THR A 52 8.29 -29.47 -36.06
N THR A 53 9.51 -29.97 -35.89
CA THR A 53 10.75 -29.19 -36.01
C THR A 53 10.94 -28.71 -37.45
N PRO A 54 11.09 -27.40 -37.71
CA PRO A 54 11.15 -26.86 -39.07
C PRO A 54 12.43 -27.21 -39.86
N ALA A 55 13.56 -27.45 -39.16
CA ALA A 55 14.86 -27.72 -39.79
C ALA A 55 15.83 -28.47 -38.85
N ALA A 56 16.89 -29.07 -39.40
CA ALA A 56 17.94 -29.74 -38.61
C ALA A 56 18.76 -28.72 -37.81
N GLY A 57 18.71 -28.82 -36.48
CA GLY A 57 19.45 -27.95 -35.55
C GLY A 57 18.59 -26.88 -34.86
N GLU A 58 17.34 -26.71 -35.28
CA GLU A 58 16.37 -25.85 -34.59
C GLU A 58 15.44 -26.67 -33.71
N THR A 59 15.15 -26.18 -32.50
CA THR A 59 14.08 -26.74 -31.67
C THR A 59 12.77 -26.09 -32.08
N ALA A 60 11.68 -26.87 -32.20
CA ALA A 60 10.38 -26.30 -32.51
C ALA A 60 10.05 -25.22 -31.47
N LEU A 61 9.52 -24.07 -31.89
CA LEU A 61 9.25 -22.92 -31.01
C LEU A 61 8.38 -23.28 -29.79
N TRP A 62 7.57 -24.33 -29.91
CA TRP A 62 6.70 -24.86 -28.88
C TRP A 62 7.40 -25.88 -27.95
N TYR A 63 8.58 -26.40 -28.29
CA TYR A 63 9.34 -27.38 -27.50
C TYR A 63 10.28 -26.72 -26.49
N ARG A 64 9.70 -26.06 -25.47
CA ARG A 64 10.46 -25.40 -24.39
C ARG A 64 10.34 -26.10 -23.02
N ILE A 65 9.56 -27.17 -22.93
CA ILE A 65 9.28 -27.85 -21.66
C ILE A 65 10.41 -28.85 -21.38
N PRO A 66 11.14 -28.72 -20.25
CA PRO A 66 12.18 -29.67 -19.90
C PRO A 66 11.58 -31.06 -19.63
N PHE A 67 12.30 -32.13 -19.97
CA PHE A 67 11.90 -33.52 -19.72
C PHE A 67 11.35 -33.71 -18.30
N TRP A 68 12.05 -33.17 -17.31
CA TRP A 68 11.69 -33.27 -15.90
C TRP A 68 10.37 -32.59 -15.53
N ALA A 69 9.96 -31.54 -16.26
CA ALA A 69 8.63 -30.95 -16.10
C ALA A 69 7.55 -31.91 -16.64
N GLY A 70 7.73 -32.48 -17.83
CA GLY A 70 6.83 -33.50 -18.37
C GLY A 70 6.72 -34.74 -17.45
N TYR A 71 7.86 -35.19 -16.92
CA TYR A 71 7.93 -36.30 -15.97
C TYR A 71 7.16 -36.01 -14.67
N SER A 72 7.23 -34.78 -14.17
CA SER A 72 6.47 -34.35 -12.99
C SER A 72 4.95 -34.43 -13.23
N VAL A 73 4.48 -34.07 -14.43
CA VAL A 73 3.06 -34.26 -14.81
C VAL A 73 2.71 -35.75 -14.83
N GLY A 74 3.59 -36.60 -15.38
CA GLY A 74 3.44 -38.06 -15.38
C GLY A 74 3.35 -38.64 -13.97
N LEU A 75 4.16 -38.15 -13.03
CA LEU A 75 4.10 -38.52 -11.61
C LEU A 75 2.72 -38.23 -11.02
N ALA A 76 2.20 -37.02 -11.25
CA ALA A 76 0.88 -36.62 -10.77
C ALA A 76 -0.23 -37.47 -11.37
N LEU A 77 -0.21 -37.75 -12.68
CA LEU A 77 -1.20 -38.61 -13.33
C LEU A 77 -1.11 -40.07 -12.83
N SER A 78 0.09 -40.56 -12.56
CA SER A 78 0.30 -41.92 -12.03
C SER A 78 -0.24 -42.05 -10.61
N ALA A 79 0.00 -41.04 -9.77
CA ALA A 79 -0.58 -40.97 -8.44
C ALA A 79 -2.13 -40.94 -8.52
N TRP A 80 -2.69 -40.30 -9.55
CA TRP A 80 -4.14 -40.23 -9.74
C TRP A 80 -4.71 -41.57 -10.19
N GLY A 81 -4.04 -42.24 -11.12
CA GLY A 81 -4.36 -43.60 -11.54
C GLY A 81 -4.32 -44.59 -10.38
N ALA A 82 -3.28 -44.52 -9.56
CA ALA A 82 -3.13 -45.28 -8.32
C ALA A 82 -4.33 -45.10 -7.38
N MET A 83 -4.71 -43.85 -7.13
CA MET A 83 -5.87 -43.51 -6.33
C MET A 83 -7.17 -44.03 -6.94
N ALA A 84 -7.33 -43.98 -8.28
CA ALA A 84 -8.54 -44.45 -8.97
C ALA A 84 -8.67 -45.97 -8.87
N LEU A 85 -7.57 -46.70 -9.05
CA LEU A 85 -7.51 -48.16 -8.92
C LEU A 85 -7.75 -48.60 -7.48
N ALA A 86 -7.15 -47.92 -6.50
CA ALA A 86 -7.38 -48.19 -5.08
C ALA A 86 -8.83 -48.03 -4.64
N GLN A 87 -9.64 -47.28 -5.39
CA GLN A 87 -11.07 -47.13 -5.12
C GLN A 87 -11.94 -48.16 -5.81
N ARG A 88 -11.60 -48.53 -7.04
CA ARG A 88 -12.38 -49.48 -7.85
C ARG A 88 -12.11 -50.93 -7.45
N HIS A 89 -10.89 -51.21 -6.96
CA HIS A 89 -10.45 -52.55 -6.63
C HIS A 89 -10.07 -52.62 -5.14
N ALA A 90 -10.17 -53.81 -4.54
CA ALA A 90 -9.82 -54.07 -3.14
C ALA A 90 -8.29 -54.07 -2.94
N PHE A 91 -7.66 -52.93 -3.22
CA PHE A 91 -6.22 -52.75 -3.16
C PHE A 91 -5.75 -52.77 -1.70
N PRO A 92 -4.65 -53.48 -1.37
CA PRO A 92 -4.08 -53.45 -0.03
C PRO A 92 -3.66 -52.02 0.33
N GLN A 93 -3.88 -51.61 1.58
CA GLN A 93 -3.58 -50.25 2.08
C GLN A 93 -4.30 -49.10 1.35
N ARG A 94 -5.50 -49.34 0.81
CA ARG A 94 -6.39 -48.32 0.24
C ARG A 94 -6.43 -47.00 1.03
N ASP A 95 -6.53 -47.10 2.35
CA ASP A 95 -6.59 -45.94 3.24
C ASP A 95 -5.31 -45.10 3.19
N SER A 96 -4.13 -45.73 3.17
CA SER A 96 -2.84 -45.05 3.03
C SER A 96 -2.69 -44.40 1.66
N VAL A 97 -3.16 -45.06 0.58
CA VAL A 97 -3.13 -44.52 -0.77
C VAL A 97 -3.96 -43.24 -0.87
N LEU A 98 -5.16 -43.26 -0.30
CA LEU A 98 -6.11 -42.15 -0.40
C LEU A 98 -5.77 -40.97 0.53
N ARG A 99 -5.24 -41.25 1.74
CA ARG A 99 -4.98 -40.21 2.74
C ARG A 99 -3.58 -39.60 2.64
N LEU A 100 -2.60 -40.37 2.19
CA LEU A 100 -1.18 -39.97 2.24
C LEU A 100 -0.53 -39.97 0.86
N ILE A 101 -0.51 -41.11 0.17
CA ILE A 101 0.34 -41.30 -1.01
C ILE A 101 -0.10 -40.41 -2.18
N TRP A 102 -1.39 -40.41 -2.53
CA TRP A 102 -1.90 -39.57 -3.61
C TRP A 102 -1.63 -38.07 -3.38
N PRO A 103 -1.97 -37.50 -2.20
CA PRO A 103 -1.67 -36.11 -1.90
C PRO A 103 -0.18 -35.76 -1.92
N THR A 104 0.68 -36.60 -1.32
CA THR A 104 2.11 -36.31 -1.24
C THR A 104 2.76 -36.34 -2.63
N LEU A 105 2.45 -37.35 -3.44
CA LEU A 105 3.01 -37.47 -4.79
C LEU A 105 2.53 -36.35 -5.71
N THR A 106 1.27 -35.93 -5.61
CA THR A 106 0.75 -34.82 -6.43
C THR A 106 1.38 -33.49 -6.01
N ALA A 107 1.54 -33.25 -4.71
CA ALA A 107 2.20 -32.04 -4.20
C ALA A 107 3.68 -32.00 -4.58
N ALA A 108 4.39 -33.13 -4.44
CA ALA A 108 5.78 -33.26 -4.87
C ALA A 108 5.93 -33.06 -6.38
N ALA A 109 5.02 -33.62 -7.18
CA ALA A 109 4.97 -33.42 -8.62
C ALA A 109 4.74 -31.95 -9.00
N LEU A 110 3.79 -31.27 -8.35
CA LEU A 110 3.54 -29.85 -8.60
C LEU A 110 4.77 -29.00 -8.26
N TRP A 111 5.41 -29.29 -7.13
CA TRP A 111 6.62 -28.57 -6.71
C TRP A 111 7.79 -28.81 -7.67
N ALA A 112 8.03 -30.07 -8.07
CA ALA A 112 9.05 -30.43 -9.05
C ALA A 112 8.78 -29.75 -10.40
N PHE A 113 7.53 -29.74 -10.87
CA PHE A 113 7.14 -29.03 -12.09
C PHE A 113 7.45 -27.53 -12.00
N MET A 114 7.07 -26.90 -10.88
CA MET A 114 7.29 -25.48 -10.66
C MET A 114 8.78 -25.12 -10.68
N ILE A 115 9.65 -25.92 -10.06
CA ILE A 115 11.11 -25.72 -10.10
C ILE A 115 11.62 -25.75 -11.54
N GLN A 116 11.17 -26.73 -12.32
CA GLN A 116 11.65 -26.91 -13.69
C GLN A 116 11.18 -25.80 -14.63
N VAL A 117 10.01 -25.22 -14.36
CA VAL A 117 9.46 -24.10 -15.13
C VAL A 117 9.93 -22.75 -14.58
N SER A 118 10.45 -22.68 -13.35
CA SER A 118 10.88 -21.45 -12.69
C SER A 118 11.82 -20.56 -13.53
N PRO A 119 12.80 -21.09 -14.29
CA PRO A 119 13.67 -20.24 -15.13
C PRO A 119 12.93 -19.52 -16.27
N SER A 120 11.73 -19.98 -16.63
CA SER A 120 10.88 -19.35 -17.65
C SER A 120 9.83 -18.40 -17.06
N LEU A 121 9.71 -18.35 -15.73
CA LEU A 121 8.82 -17.42 -15.04
C LEU A 121 9.60 -16.13 -14.75
N PRO A 122 9.17 -14.97 -15.25
CA PRO A 122 9.86 -13.70 -15.02
C PRO A 122 9.55 -13.15 -13.62
N ILE A 123 9.90 -13.92 -12.58
CA ILE A 123 9.59 -13.62 -11.17
C ILE A 123 10.31 -12.34 -10.71
N GLU A 124 11.49 -12.07 -11.23
CA GLU A 124 12.24 -10.84 -10.97
C GLU A 124 11.57 -9.57 -11.53
N HIS A 125 10.73 -9.72 -12.57
CA HIS A 125 10.01 -8.62 -13.21
C HIS A 125 8.55 -8.49 -12.74
N LEU A 126 8.16 -9.18 -11.65
CA LEU A 126 6.78 -9.19 -11.15
C LEU A 126 6.17 -7.81 -10.91
N LEU A 127 7.00 -6.83 -10.55
CA LEU A 127 6.61 -5.46 -10.21
C LEU A 127 7.31 -4.42 -11.11
N ASP A 128 7.91 -4.87 -12.20
CA ASP A 128 8.55 -3.99 -13.17
C ASP A 128 7.54 -3.58 -14.24
N PHE A 129 7.02 -2.36 -14.09
CA PHE A 129 6.05 -1.74 -15.01
C PHE A 129 6.66 -1.25 -16.32
N SER A 130 7.97 -1.39 -16.50
CA SER A 130 8.66 -1.06 -17.76
C SER A 130 9.09 -2.30 -18.54
N TRP A 131 9.14 -3.46 -17.89
CA TRP A 131 9.59 -4.69 -18.50
C TRP A 131 8.57 -5.25 -19.51
N ALA A 132 9.13 -5.78 -20.60
CA ALA A 132 8.41 -6.58 -21.58
C ALA A 132 9.24 -7.82 -21.92
N SER A 133 8.54 -8.91 -22.16
CA SER A 133 9.15 -10.16 -22.62
C SER A 133 9.48 -10.10 -24.11
N ASP A 134 10.62 -10.69 -24.48
CA ASP A 134 11.02 -10.83 -25.88
C ASP A 134 9.98 -11.62 -26.72
N LEU A 135 9.87 -11.24 -27.99
CA LEU A 135 9.01 -11.91 -28.96
C LEU A 135 9.63 -13.24 -29.41
N PRO A 136 8.85 -14.34 -29.46
CA PRO A 136 9.33 -15.62 -29.99
C PRO A 136 9.33 -15.64 -31.53
N GLY A 137 10.31 -16.34 -32.12
CA GLY A 137 10.38 -16.56 -33.58
C GLY A 137 10.52 -15.25 -34.35
N ASP A 138 9.76 -15.12 -35.44
CA ASP A 138 9.75 -13.91 -36.29
C ASP A 138 8.93 -12.76 -35.68
N GLY A 139 8.42 -12.93 -34.46
CA GLY A 139 7.64 -11.93 -33.74
C GLY A 139 6.18 -11.81 -34.16
N GLY A 140 5.68 -12.73 -34.99
CA GLY A 140 4.27 -12.80 -35.38
C GLY A 140 3.37 -13.37 -34.28
N LEU A 141 2.09 -12.97 -34.30
CA LEU A 141 1.06 -13.49 -33.38
C LEU A 141 0.94 -15.03 -33.41
N ALA A 142 1.13 -15.64 -34.58
CA ALA A 142 1.09 -17.10 -34.71
C ALA A 142 2.19 -17.78 -33.89
N ASP A 143 3.38 -17.18 -33.80
CA ASP A 143 4.51 -17.75 -33.05
C ASP A 143 4.37 -17.50 -31.56
N VAL A 144 3.77 -16.38 -31.15
CA VAL A 144 3.34 -16.14 -29.76
C VAL A 144 2.35 -17.22 -29.31
N LEU A 145 1.33 -17.50 -30.13
CA LEU A 145 0.33 -18.54 -29.81
C LEU A 145 0.95 -19.93 -29.73
N LYS A 146 1.85 -20.29 -30.67
CA LYS A 146 2.59 -21.56 -30.63
C LYS A 146 3.47 -21.67 -29.39
N ALA A 147 4.19 -20.60 -29.04
CA ALA A 147 5.05 -20.57 -27.85
C ALA A 147 4.23 -20.70 -26.56
N TRP A 148 3.07 -20.07 -26.49
CA TRP A 148 2.16 -20.18 -25.34
C TRP A 148 1.54 -21.58 -25.22
N LEU A 149 1.01 -22.14 -26.32
CA LEU A 149 0.46 -23.49 -26.37
C LEU A 149 1.51 -24.57 -26.10
N GLY A 150 2.74 -24.36 -26.59
CA GLY A 150 3.91 -25.19 -26.31
C GLY A 150 4.52 -24.99 -24.92
N GLY A 151 4.11 -23.93 -24.22
CA GLY A 151 4.56 -23.64 -22.87
C GLY A 151 3.98 -24.60 -21.83
N PRO A 152 4.27 -24.39 -20.54
CA PRO A 152 3.83 -25.24 -19.43
C PRO A 152 2.30 -25.27 -19.21
N LEU A 153 1.49 -24.73 -20.12
CA LEU A 153 0.04 -24.58 -20.02
C LEU A 153 -0.66 -25.92 -19.80
N LEU A 154 -0.38 -26.93 -20.62
CA LEU A 154 -1.04 -28.23 -20.50
C LEU A 154 -0.77 -28.87 -19.13
N GLY A 155 0.49 -28.85 -18.68
CA GLY A 155 0.88 -29.31 -17.35
C GLY A 155 0.16 -28.55 -16.25
N THR A 156 0.08 -27.22 -16.38
CA THR A 156 -0.65 -26.34 -15.46
C THR A 156 -2.12 -26.71 -15.35
N LEU A 157 -2.81 -26.91 -16.48
CA LEU A 157 -4.22 -27.31 -16.51
C LEU A 157 -4.45 -28.69 -15.88
N ILE A 158 -3.55 -29.64 -16.14
CA ILE A 158 -3.59 -30.97 -15.51
C ILE A 158 -3.44 -30.84 -13.99
N PHE A 159 -2.43 -30.10 -13.50
CA PHE A 159 -2.25 -29.89 -12.06
C PHE A 159 -3.45 -29.18 -11.41
N MET A 160 -4.00 -28.14 -12.05
CA MET A 160 -5.22 -27.49 -11.58
C MET A 160 -6.39 -28.47 -11.46
N ALA A 161 -6.60 -29.31 -12.47
CA ALA A 161 -7.65 -30.33 -12.47
C ALA A 161 -7.44 -31.36 -11.36
N LEU A 162 -6.21 -31.87 -11.18
CA LEU A 162 -5.87 -32.83 -10.14
C LEU A 162 -6.05 -32.24 -8.73
N CYS A 163 -5.57 -31.01 -8.49
CA CYS A 163 -5.80 -30.30 -7.22
C CYS A 163 -7.29 -30.07 -6.97
N TRP A 164 -8.07 -29.69 -7.99
CA TRP A 164 -9.51 -29.51 -7.89
C TRP A 164 -10.25 -30.81 -7.56
N ILE A 165 -9.89 -31.92 -8.22
CA ILE A 165 -10.45 -33.25 -7.95
C ILE A 165 -10.15 -33.66 -6.51
N ALA A 166 -8.91 -33.46 -6.05
CA ALA A 166 -8.51 -33.80 -4.70
C ALA A 166 -9.27 -32.96 -3.66
N LEU A 167 -9.39 -31.65 -3.89
CA LEU A 167 -10.14 -30.72 -3.05
C LEU A 167 -11.62 -31.13 -2.91
N ARG A 168 -12.29 -31.44 -4.03
CA ARG A 168 -13.69 -31.92 -4.02
C ARG A 168 -13.86 -33.24 -3.27
N ARG A 169 -12.87 -34.14 -3.37
CA ARG A 169 -12.90 -35.45 -2.70
C ARG A 169 -12.72 -35.34 -1.20
N VAL A 170 -11.75 -34.54 -0.74
CA VAL A 170 -11.53 -34.29 0.69
C VAL A 170 -12.76 -33.60 1.32
N ARG A 171 -13.46 -32.76 0.56
CA ARG A 171 -14.71 -32.12 1.01
C ARG A 171 -15.84 -33.14 1.23
N ASP A 172 -15.93 -34.19 0.43
CA ASP A 172 -17.03 -35.18 0.50
C ASP A 172 -16.89 -36.09 1.74
N GLU A 173 -17.76 -35.88 2.73
CA GLU A 173 -17.78 -36.66 3.99
C GLU A 173 -18.02 -38.14 3.78
N ARG A 174 -18.84 -38.49 2.79
CA ARG A 174 -19.23 -39.88 2.51
C ARG A 174 -18.05 -40.73 2.06
N ARG A 175 -17.05 -40.11 1.42
CA ARG A 175 -15.87 -40.81 0.89
C ARG A 175 -14.80 -41.07 1.93
N HIS A 176 -14.73 -40.23 2.96
CA HIS A 176 -13.72 -40.30 4.01
C HIS A 176 -14.37 -40.07 5.38
N PRO A 177 -15.19 -41.01 5.88
CA PRO A 177 -15.89 -40.87 7.16
C PRO A 177 -14.92 -40.84 8.35
N ASN A 178 -13.74 -41.45 8.17
CA ASN A 178 -12.74 -41.61 9.22
C ASN A 178 -11.82 -40.38 9.42
N LEU A 179 -11.99 -39.31 8.64
CA LEU A 179 -11.21 -38.08 8.82
C LEU A 179 -11.88 -37.17 9.84
N SER A 180 -11.14 -36.78 10.88
CA SER A 180 -11.62 -35.78 11.82
C SER A 180 -11.82 -34.42 11.10
N PRO A 181 -12.69 -33.54 11.63
CA PRO A 181 -12.90 -32.20 11.05
C PRO A 181 -11.60 -31.40 10.88
N ALA A 182 -10.69 -31.52 11.85
CA ALA A 182 -9.37 -30.87 11.81
C ALA A 182 -8.51 -31.40 10.66
N GLN A 183 -8.40 -32.72 10.51
CA GLN A 183 -7.64 -33.34 9.42
C GLN A 183 -8.19 -32.96 8.05
N ARG A 184 -9.53 -32.90 7.91
CA ARG A 184 -10.19 -32.46 6.69
C ARG A 184 -9.86 -31.01 6.36
N SER A 185 -9.90 -30.12 7.34
CA SER A 185 -9.53 -28.71 7.18
C SER A 185 -8.08 -28.55 6.72
N SER A 186 -7.14 -29.24 7.37
CA SER A 186 -5.72 -29.22 6.99
C SER A 186 -5.50 -29.73 5.56
N ALA A 187 -6.16 -30.84 5.18
CA ALA A 187 -6.07 -31.38 3.83
C ALA A 187 -6.67 -30.42 2.78
N ILE A 188 -7.82 -29.79 3.08
CA ILE A 188 -8.40 -28.74 2.23
C ILE A 188 -7.42 -27.60 2.02
N ALA A 189 -6.76 -27.13 3.09
CA ALA A 189 -5.79 -26.04 3.02
C ALA A 189 -4.60 -26.38 2.11
N ILE A 190 -4.02 -27.57 2.22
CA ILE A 190 -2.90 -28.02 1.37
C ILE A 190 -3.29 -28.01 -0.11
N TRP A 191 -4.46 -28.54 -0.46
CA TRP A 191 -4.91 -28.56 -1.85
C TRP A 191 -5.29 -27.18 -2.38
N LEU A 192 -5.80 -26.30 -1.51
CA LEU A 192 -6.02 -24.89 -1.85
C LEU A 192 -4.72 -24.16 -2.12
N ILE A 193 -3.65 -24.43 -1.35
CA ILE A 193 -2.32 -23.89 -1.61
C ILE A 193 -1.83 -24.37 -2.98
N GLY A 194 -1.87 -25.69 -3.25
CA GLY A 194 -1.46 -26.23 -4.55
C GLY A 194 -2.25 -25.64 -5.73
N LEU A 195 -3.56 -25.54 -5.60
CA LEU A 195 -4.41 -24.91 -6.62
C LEU A 195 -4.09 -23.43 -6.80
N THR A 196 -3.79 -22.71 -5.72
CA THR A 196 -3.40 -21.29 -5.78
C THR A 196 -2.06 -21.11 -6.49
N LEU A 197 -1.07 -21.96 -6.21
CA LEU A 197 0.22 -21.93 -6.91
C LEU A 197 0.04 -22.21 -8.41
N ALA A 198 -0.74 -23.22 -8.77
CA ALA A 198 -1.00 -23.54 -10.17
C ALA A 198 -1.73 -22.41 -10.91
N VAL A 199 -2.68 -21.73 -10.25
CA VAL A 199 -3.38 -20.58 -10.84
C VAL A 199 -2.46 -19.36 -10.94
N GLN A 200 -1.80 -18.95 -9.85
CA GLN A 200 -1.12 -17.66 -9.79
C GLN A 200 0.29 -17.68 -10.38
N LEU A 201 1.07 -18.75 -10.16
CA LEU A 201 2.47 -18.81 -10.58
C LEU A 201 2.67 -19.49 -11.94
N LEU A 202 1.71 -20.31 -12.38
CA LEU A 202 1.83 -21.01 -13.65
C LEU A 202 0.87 -20.43 -14.69
N LEU A 203 -0.43 -20.36 -14.38
CA LEU A 203 -1.44 -19.90 -15.34
C LEU A 203 -1.40 -18.37 -15.53
N VAL A 204 -1.50 -17.59 -14.45
CA VAL A 204 -1.52 -16.12 -14.53
C VAL A 204 -0.22 -15.56 -15.07
N ASP A 205 0.94 -16.06 -14.62
CA ASP A 205 2.26 -15.74 -15.19
C ASP A 205 2.29 -15.99 -16.70
N GLY A 206 1.94 -17.21 -17.13
CA GLY A 206 1.97 -17.59 -18.54
C GLY A 206 1.01 -16.76 -19.40
N LEU A 207 -0.17 -16.44 -18.88
CA LEU A 207 -1.13 -15.55 -19.55
C LEU A 207 -0.61 -14.12 -19.65
N ALA A 208 0.04 -13.59 -18.61
CA ALA A 208 0.61 -12.26 -18.63
C ALA A 208 1.75 -12.15 -19.65
N VAL A 209 2.65 -13.13 -19.72
CA VAL A 209 3.71 -13.19 -20.74
C VAL A 209 3.10 -13.24 -22.14
N ALA A 210 2.19 -14.19 -22.39
CA ALA A 210 1.57 -14.35 -23.71
C ALA A 210 0.78 -13.10 -24.14
N SER A 211 0.08 -12.45 -23.20
CA SER A 211 -0.64 -11.20 -23.47
C SER A 211 0.33 -10.07 -23.81
N THR A 212 1.46 -9.98 -23.10
CA THR A 212 2.49 -8.95 -23.35
C THR A 212 3.11 -9.16 -24.72
N GLN A 213 3.49 -10.39 -25.06
CA GLN A 213 4.02 -10.75 -26.37
C GLN A 213 3.01 -10.52 -27.49
N ALA A 214 1.74 -10.86 -27.27
CA ALA A 214 0.69 -10.62 -28.27
C ALA A 214 0.49 -9.13 -28.53
N LEU A 215 0.49 -8.29 -27.49
CA LEU A 215 0.47 -6.83 -27.65
C LEU A 215 1.72 -6.33 -28.36
N SER A 216 2.90 -6.86 -28.04
CA SER A 216 4.15 -6.52 -28.77
C SER A 216 4.07 -6.86 -30.24
N ALA A 217 3.60 -8.05 -30.60
CA ALA A 217 3.44 -8.50 -31.98
C ALA A 217 2.43 -7.64 -32.76
N LEU A 218 1.46 -7.05 -32.06
CA LEU A 218 0.47 -6.11 -32.60
C LEU A 218 0.98 -4.66 -32.66
N GLY A 219 2.23 -4.39 -32.26
CA GLY A 219 2.79 -3.03 -32.22
C GLY A 219 2.31 -2.17 -31.04
N ALA A 220 1.76 -2.80 -30.00
CA ALA A 220 1.11 -2.15 -28.86
C ALA A 220 1.84 -2.36 -27.51
N SER A 221 3.17 -2.56 -27.50
CA SER A 221 3.98 -2.79 -26.27
C SER A 221 5.06 -1.74 -25.98
N SER A 222 5.60 -1.80 -24.76
CA SER A 222 6.31 -0.74 -24.00
C SER A 222 7.43 0.04 -24.69
N GLN A 223 7.92 -0.39 -25.85
CA GLN A 223 8.88 0.35 -26.67
C GLN A 223 8.22 1.31 -27.68
N HIS A 224 6.92 1.15 -27.94
CA HIS A 224 6.14 2.03 -28.81
C HIS A 224 5.43 3.15 -28.02
N PRO A 225 5.35 4.38 -28.57
CA PRO A 225 4.73 5.53 -27.91
C PRO A 225 3.22 5.39 -27.65
N LEU A 226 2.56 4.41 -28.29
CA LEU A 226 1.13 4.12 -28.12
C LEU A 226 0.85 2.96 -27.14
N ALA A 227 1.89 2.31 -26.62
CA ALA A 227 1.74 1.21 -25.70
C ALA A 227 1.41 1.68 -24.30
N TRP A 228 0.38 1.06 -23.71
CA TRP A 228 -0.17 1.49 -22.43
C TRP A 228 -0.13 0.40 -21.35
N LEU A 229 0.07 -0.88 -21.71
CA LEU A 229 0.12 -2.01 -20.76
C LEU A 229 1.48 -2.72 -20.79
N SER A 230 2.09 -2.84 -19.63
CA SER A 230 3.28 -3.65 -19.35
C SER A 230 2.92 -5.06 -18.91
N TYR A 231 3.93 -5.92 -18.77
CA TYR A 231 3.78 -7.24 -18.17
C TYR A 231 3.16 -7.19 -16.77
N ALA A 232 3.65 -6.30 -15.90
CA ALA A 232 3.14 -6.15 -14.54
C ALA A 232 1.66 -5.74 -14.53
N ASP A 233 1.24 -4.87 -15.47
CA ASP A 233 -0.16 -4.47 -15.62
C ASP A 233 -1.05 -5.65 -16.01
N LEU A 234 -0.64 -6.40 -17.04
CA LEU A 234 -1.37 -7.57 -17.52
C LEU A 234 -1.46 -8.66 -16.45
N ARG A 235 -0.39 -8.85 -15.67
CA ARG A 235 -0.41 -9.76 -14.53
C ARG A 235 -1.46 -9.35 -13.51
N LEU A 236 -1.51 -8.08 -13.11
CA LEU A 236 -2.52 -7.58 -12.17
C LEU A 236 -3.95 -7.83 -12.69
N LEU A 237 -4.18 -7.58 -13.99
CA LEU A 237 -5.47 -7.85 -14.64
C LEU A 237 -5.84 -9.35 -14.62
N TRP A 238 -4.90 -10.24 -14.92
CA TRP A 238 -5.15 -11.69 -14.86
C TRP A 238 -5.33 -12.19 -13.44
N THR A 239 -4.58 -11.67 -12.46
CA THR A 239 -4.80 -11.95 -11.03
C THR A 239 -6.19 -11.49 -10.59
N CYS A 240 -6.64 -10.32 -11.06
CA CYS A 240 -7.99 -9.80 -10.83
C CYS A 240 -9.06 -10.74 -11.41
N ALA A 241 -8.91 -11.16 -12.67
CA ALA A 241 -9.82 -12.11 -13.31
C ALA A 241 -9.88 -13.46 -12.56
N ALA A 242 -8.72 -13.99 -12.14
CA ALA A 242 -8.64 -15.22 -11.35
C ALA A 242 -9.35 -15.08 -10.00
N ALA A 243 -9.22 -13.94 -9.33
CA ALA A 243 -9.92 -13.66 -8.08
C ALA A 243 -11.44 -13.61 -8.26
N LEU A 244 -11.93 -12.92 -9.28
CA LEU A 244 -13.37 -12.85 -9.59
C LEU A 244 -13.94 -14.24 -9.96
N LEU A 245 -13.20 -15.02 -10.75
CA LEU A 245 -13.58 -16.40 -11.08
C LEU A 245 -13.66 -17.28 -9.83
N ALA A 246 -12.67 -17.16 -8.92
CA ALA A 246 -12.70 -17.89 -7.66
C ALA A 246 -13.92 -17.54 -6.79
N LEU A 247 -14.30 -16.26 -6.75
CA LEU A 247 -15.51 -15.82 -6.05
C LEU A 247 -16.79 -16.36 -6.73
N GLN A 248 -16.85 -16.37 -8.05
CA GLN A 248 -17.97 -16.96 -8.78
C GLN A 248 -18.08 -18.47 -8.52
N LEU A 249 -16.97 -19.18 -8.48
CA LEU A 249 -16.90 -20.61 -8.13
C LEU A 249 -17.30 -20.86 -6.67
N MET A 250 -16.91 -19.97 -5.75
CA MET A 250 -17.36 -20.02 -4.36
C MET A 250 -18.88 -19.95 -4.27
N LEU A 251 -19.50 -19.00 -4.98
CA LEU A 251 -20.95 -18.79 -4.98
C LEU A 251 -21.68 -19.97 -5.63
N SER A 252 -21.20 -20.49 -6.76
CA SER A 252 -21.87 -21.59 -7.48
C SER A 252 -21.74 -22.94 -6.79
N THR A 253 -20.63 -23.22 -6.10
CA THR A 253 -20.38 -24.51 -5.44
C THR A 253 -20.72 -24.52 -3.95
N GLY A 254 -21.10 -23.37 -3.39
CA GLY A 254 -21.28 -23.17 -1.95
C GLY A 254 -20.02 -23.40 -1.12
N PHE A 255 -18.83 -23.44 -1.73
CA PHE A 255 -17.59 -23.78 -1.04
C PHE A 255 -16.85 -22.52 -0.59
N SER A 256 -17.10 -22.11 0.65
CA SER A 256 -16.53 -20.88 1.22
C SER A 256 -15.01 -20.83 1.18
N ALA A 257 -14.30 -21.96 1.26
CA ALA A 257 -12.84 -21.97 1.26
C ALA A 257 -12.22 -21.45 -0.07
N LEU A 258 -12.95 -21.49 -1.19
CA LEU A 258 -12.46 -20.97 -2.48
C LEU A 258 -12.20 -19.47 -2.46
N ARG A 259 -12.78 -18.74 -1.52
CA ARG A 259 -12.52 -17.31 -1.33
C ARG A 259 -11.05 -16.98 -1.11
N TRP A 260 -10.25 -17.93 -0.61
CA TRP A 260 -8.83 -17.76 -0.37
C TRP A 260 -7.99 -17.71 -1.66
N LEU A 261 -8.49 -18.24 -2.78
CA LEU A 261 -7.87 -18.07 -4.10
C LEU A 261 -7.86 -16.61 -4.57
N ALA A 262 -8.70 -15.76 -3.99
CA ALA A 262 -8.71 -14.31 -4.24
C ALA A 262 -7.75 -13.53 -3.33
N ALA A 263 -7.16 -14.15 -2.30
CA ALA A 263 -6.22 -13.48 -1.40
C ALA A 263 -4.93 -12.99 -2.08
N PRO A 264 -4.32 -13.73 -3.04
CA PRO A 264 -3.16 -13.25 -3.79
C PRO A 264 -3.39 -11.92 -4.51
N ALA A 265 -4.63 -11.62 -4.96
CA ALA A 265 -4.93 -10.32 -5.58
C ALA A 265 -4.71 -9.16 -4.61
N ALA A 266 -5.08 -9.33 -3.33
CA ALA A 266 -4.83 -8.31 -2.32
C ALA A 266 -3.33 -8.10 -2.06
N ALA A 267 -2.55 -9.18 -2.02
CA ALA A 267 -1.11 -9.10 -1.86
C ALA A 267 -0.44 -8.43 -3.06
N MET A 268 -0.81 -8.83 -4.28
CA MET A 268 -0.29 -8.24 -5.52
C MET A 268 -0.63 -6.76 -5.64
N GLN A 269 -1.85 -6.34 -5.30
CA GLN A 269 -2.22 -4.92 -5.28
C GLN A 269 -1.35 -4.13 -4.30
N ALA A 270 -1.10 -4.66 -3.10
CA ALA A 270 -0.28 -3.97 -2.10
C ALA A 270 1.17 -3.83 -2.60
N LEU A 271 1.75 -4.90 -3.14
CA LEU A 271 3.11 -4.89 -3.70
C LEU A 271 3.23 -3.95 -4.91
N ALA A 272 2.27 -4.01 -5.84
CA ALA A 272 2.20 -3.10 -6.98
C ALA A 272 2.09 -1.63 -6.55
N SER A 273 1.28 -1.36 -5.51
CA SER A 273 1.14 -0.02 -4.97
C SER A 273 2.45 0.50 -4.34
N LEU A 274 3.21 -0.37 -3.66
CA LEU A 274 4.52 -0.02 -3.13
C LEU A 274 5.54 0.26 -4.24
N ALA A 275 5.54 -0.53 -5.32
CA ALA A 275 6.41 -0.32 -6.47
C ALA A 275 6.11 1.01 -7.19
N VAL A 276 4.84 1.35 -7.36
CA VAL A 276 4.43 2.65 -7.94
C VAL A 276 4.77 3.81 -6.99
N LEU A 277 4.57 3.66 -5.69
CA LEU A 277 5.02 4.67 -4.71
C LEU A 277 6.53 4.90 -4.77
N ALA A 278 7.32 3.83 -4.89
CA ALA A 278 8.77 3.94 -5.07
C ALA A 278 9.12 4.68 -6.37
N GLY A 279 8.41 4.39 -7.48
CA GLY A 279 8.55 5.13 -8.74
C GLY A 279 8.25 6.63 -8.60
N LEU A 280 7.14 6.97 -7.94
CA LEU A 280 6.71 8.35 -7.73
C LEU A 280 7.68 9.14 -6.85
N TYR A 281 8.10 8.60 -5.72
CA TYR A 281 8.92 9.33 -4.74
C TYR A 281 10.43 9.26 -5.01
N GLN A 282 10.96 8.15 -5.54
CA GLN A 282 12.41 8.00 -5.75
C GLN A 282 12.84 8.35 -7.17
N ARG A 283 11.98 8.13 -8.17
CA ARG A 283 12.30 8.31 -9.59
C ARG A 283 11.51 9.44 -10.27
N ALA A 284 10.62 10.12 -9.54
CA ALA A 284 9.72 11.14 -10.09
C ALA A 284 8.95 10.65 -11.34
N GLN A 285 8.64 9.36 -11.39
CA GLN A 285 8.04 8.72 -12.56
C GLN A 285 6.54 8.53 -12.37
N LEU A 286 5.75 9.13 -13.26
CA LEU A 286 4.30 8.93 -13.29
C LEU A 286 3.95 7.52 -13.79
N PRO A 287 2.96 6.84 -13.19
CA PRO A 287 2.44 5.59 -13.72
C PRO A 287 1.75 5.83 -15.08
N THR A 288 1.82 4.85 -15.98
CA THR A 288 1.11 4.91 -17.25
C THR A 288 -0.41 4.79 -17.02
N LEU A 289 -1.21 5.20 -18.01
CA LEU A 289 -2.66 5.04 -17.95
C LEU A 289 -3.09 3.57 -17.77
N GLY A 290 -2.37 2.62 -18.38
CA GLY A 290 -2.65 1.20 -18.19
C GLY A 290 -2.33 0.71 -16.79
N THR A 291 -1.25 1.18 -16.17
CA THR A 291 -0.97 0.90 -14.75
C THR A 291 -2.05 1.45 -13.83
N VAL A 292 -2.53 2.66 -14.08
CA VAL A 292 -3.65 3.23 -13.33
C VAL A 292 -4.91 2.37 -13.51
N ALA A 293 -5.24 1.98 -14.74
CA ALA A 293 -6.40 1.13 -15.02
C ALA A 293 -6.29 -0.26 -14.35
N ALA A 294 -5.12 -0.90 -14.43
CA ALA A 294 -4.85 -2.20 -13.82
C ALA A 294 -4.98 -2.14 -12.29
N LEU A 295 -4.42 -1.11 -11.66
CA LEU A 295 -4.56 -0.88 -10.22
C LEU A 295 -6.01 -0.62 -9.80
N LEU A 296 -6.78 0.16 -10.57
CA LEU A 296 -8.18 0.45 -10.28
C LEU A 296 -9.07 -0.80 -10.40
N LEU A 297 -8.88 -1.60 -11.45
CA LEU A 297 -9.64 -2.85 -11.66
C LEU A 297 -9.31 -3.87 -10.57
N THR A 298 -8.03 -4.03 -10.23
CA THR A 298 -7.60 -4.93 -9.16
C THR A 298 -8.11 -4.44 -7.81
N TRP A 299 -8.06 -3.13 -7.54
CA TRP A 299 -8.67 -2.52 -6.36
C TRP A 299 -10.18 -2.80 -6.27
N ALA A 300 -10.92 -2.71 -7.38
CA ALA A 300 -12.36 -2.98 -7.43
C ALA A 300 -12.66 -4.47 -7.15
N ALA A 301 -11.89 -5.38 -7.74
CA ALA A 301 -12.03 -6.82 -7.45
C ALA A 301 -11.78 -7.13 -5.97
N ILE A 302 -10.74 -6.54 -5.37
CA ILE A 302 -10.48 -6.71 -3.93
C ILE A 302 -11.61 -6.08 -3.10
N ALA A 303 -12.22 -4.98 -3.54
CA ALA A 303 -13.37 -4.39 -2.86
C ALA A 303 -14.56 -5.36 -2.81
N VAL A 304 -14.81 -6.08 -3.91
CA VAL A 304 -15.83 -7.13 -3.98
C VAL A 304 -15.43 -8.32 -3.08
N SER A 305 -14.19 -8.80 -3.17
CA SER A 305 -13.64 -9.88 -2.33
C SER A 305 -13.80 -9.56 -0.84
N ALA A 306 -13.44 -8.36 -0.42
CA ALA A 306 -13.52 -7.92 0.97
C ALA A 306 -14.94 -7.94 1.52
N ARG A 307 -15.92 -7.47 0.72
CA ARG A 307 -17.34 -7.49 1.09
C ARG A 307 -17.86 -8.92 1.24
N LEU A 308 -17.46 -9.82 0.33
CA LEU A 308 -17.85 -11.23 0.39
C LEU A 308 -17.18 -11.97 1.56
N TRP A 309 -15.91 -11.69 1.83
CA TRP A 309 -15.20 -12.20 3.01
C TRP A 309 -15.94 -11.79 4.28
N GLN A 310 -16.24 -10.50 4.47
CA GLN A 310 -16.96 -10.01 5.64
C GLN A 310 -18.36 -10.63 5.81
N ARG A 311 -19.09 -10.90 4.72
CA ARG A 311 -20.41 -11.54 4.78
C ARG A 311 -20.36 -13.03 5.14
N THR A 312 -19.31 -13.74 4.75
CA THR A 312 -19.22 -15.20 4.91
C THR A 312 -18.55 -15.61 6.20
N GLN A 313 -17.35 -15.08 6.47
CA GLN A 313 -16.70 -15.15 7.77
C GLN A 313 -15.86 -13.89 7.96
N PRO A 314 -16.13 -13.08 9.01
CA PRO A 314 -15.45 -11.83 9.23
C PRO A 314 -13.94 -12.01 9.31
N LEU A 315 -13.21 -11.12 8.62
CA LEU A 315 -11.75 -11.08 8.68
C LEU A 315 -11.30 -10.54 10.03
N GLY A 316 -10.18 -11.06 10.54
CA GLY A 316 -9.54 -10.48 11.71
C GLY A 316 -9.11 -9.03 11.47
N GLU A 317 -9.09 -8.23 12.53
CA GLU A 317 -8.78 -6.80 12.47
C GLU A 317 -7.44 -6.51 11.79
N ARG A 318 -6.40 -7.31 12.10
CA ARG A 318 -5.06 -7.19 11.48
C ARG A 318 -5.13 -7.35 9.96
N THR A 319 -5.85 -8.36 9.47
CA THR A 319 -6.02 -8.62 8.04
C THR A 319 -6.79 -7.49 7.35
N LEU A 320 -7.81 -6.95 8.02
CA LEU A 320 -8.54 -5.78 7.51
C LEU A 320 -7.63 -4.55 7.42
N LYS A 321 -6.79 -4.28 8.43
CA LYS A 321 -5.83 -3.17 8.41
C LYS A 321 -4.85 -3.30 7.24
N TRP A 322 -4.28 -4.48 7.02
CA TRP A 322 -3.42 -4.75 5.85
C TRP A 322 -4.15 -4.55 4.52
N LEU A 323 -5.40 -5.00 4.42
CA LEU A 323 -6.20 -4.80 3.22
C LEU A 323 -6.49 -3.32 2.95
N HIS A 324 -6.74 -2.55 4.00
CA HIS A 324 -6.96 -1.11 3.93
C HIS A 324 -5.69 -0.32 3.61
N PHE A 325 -4.51 -0.82 3.99
CA PHE A 325 -3.24 -0.23 3.58
C PHE A 325 -3.14 -0.15 2.05
N GLY A 326 -3.29 -1.28 1.34
CA GLY A 326 -3.24 -1.28 -0.13
C GLY A 326 -4.41 -0.57 -0.81
N ARG A 327 -5.58 -0.52 -0.17
CA ARG A 327 -6.81 0.02 -0.81
C ARG A 327 -7.09 1.49 -0.57
N VAL A 328 -6.60 2.05 0.52
CA VAL A 328 -6.97 3.40 0.95
C VAL A 328 -5.70 4.21 1.22
N ILE A 329 -4.81 3.69 2.07
CA ILE A 329 -3.61 4.43 2.48
C ILE A 329 -2.63 4.60 1.32
N ALA A 330 -2.34 3.53 0.57
CA ALA A 330 -1.42 3.61 -0.56
C ALA A 330 -1.89 4.59 -1.65
N PRO A 331 -3.16 4.55 -2.13
CA PRO A 331 -3.67 5.59 -3.03
C PRO A 331 -3.58 7.01 -2.45
N TRP A 332 -3.83 7.20 -1.14
CA TRP A 332 -3.67 8.52 -0.51
C TRP A 332 -2.22 9.01 -0.53
N LEU A 333 -1.25 8.12 -0.31
CA LEU A 333 0.18 8.45 -0.39
C LEU A 333 0.62 8.74 -1.84
N MET A 334 -0.05 8.17 -2.85
CA MET A 334 0.25 8.46 -4.26
C MET A 334 -0.24 9.84 -4.70
N LEU A 335 -1.27 10.39 -4.06
CA LEU A 335 -1.89 11.66 -4.46
C LEU A 335 -0.91 12.83 -4.55
N PRO A 336 -0.13 13.18 -3.50
CA PRO A 336 0.73 14.35 -3.57
C PRO A 336 1.76 14.29 -4.72
N PRO A 337 2.60 13.26 -4.88
CA PRO A 337 3.56 13.22 -5.98
C PRO A 337 2.88 13.13 -7.34
N THR A 338 1.75 12.43 -7.47
CA THR A 338 1.02 12.35 -8.74
C THR A 338 0.49 13.71 -9.15
N VAL A 339 -0.10 14.47 -8.22
CA VAL A 339 -0.61 15.82 -8.50
C VAL A 339 0.55 16.76 -8.82
N SER A 340 1.61 16.77 -8.01
CA SER A 340 2.76 17.66 -8.22
C SER A 340 3.42 17.41 -9.58
N LEU A 341 3.77 16.16 -9.90
CA LEU A 341 4.43 15.81 -11.16
C LEU A 341 3.58 16.12 -12.39
N ASN A 342 2.25 16.00 -12.33
CA ASN A 342 1.37 16.38 -13.43
C ASN A 342 1.25 17.90 -13.62
N LEU A 343 1.35 18.68 -12.53
CA LEU A 343 1.27 20.14 -12.55
C LEU A 343 2.63 20.79 -12.87
N MET A 344 3.73 20.09 -12.62
CA MET A 344 5.09 20.59 -12.78
C MET A 344 5.38 21.17 -14.18
N PRO A 345 4.96 20.55 -15.31
CA PRO A 345 5.17 21.13 -16.64
C PRO A 345 4.45 22.47 -16.89
N TRP A 346 3.43 22.79 -16.09
CA TRP A 346 2.53 23.94 -16.30
C TRP A 346 2.79 25.09 -15.33
N LEU A 347 3.15 24.74 -14.09
CA LEU A 347 3.20 25.67 -12.95
C LEU A 347 4.58 25.75 -12.31
N ALA A 348 5.56 24.96 -12.75
CA ALA A 348 6.94 25.22 -12.35
C ALA A 348 7.35 26.59 -12.91
N ALA A 349 7.83 27.48 -12.04
CA ALA A 349 8.47 28.69 -12.51
C ALA A 349 9.65 28.28 -13.41
N PRO A 350 9.90 28.97 -14.54
CA PRO A 350 11.18 28.84 -15.24
C PRO A 350 12.25 29.01 -14.18
N ALA A 351 13.22 28.08 -14.10
CA ALA A 351 14.34 28.23 -13.20
C ALA A 351 14.97 29.59 -13.50
N ALA A 352 14.63 30.61 -12.70
CA ALA A 352 15.43 31.81 -12.64
C ALA A 352 16.84 31.33 -12.30
N ASP A 353 17.87 32.00 -12.82
CA ASP A 353 19.28 31.73 -12.52
C ASP A 353 19.53 31.94 -11.01
N VAL A 354 19.03 31.03 -10.18
CA VAL A 354 19.28 30.95 -8.75
C VAL A 354 20.70 30.43 -8.66
N SER A 355 21.60 31.29 -8.23
CA SER A 355 23.00 30.93 -8.00
C SER A 355 23.05 29.68 -7.11
N LEU A 356 24.02 28.79 -7.32
CA LEU A 356 24.15 27.55 -6.53
C LEU A 356 24.25 27.81 -5.02
N GLU A 357 24.69 29.01 -4.61
CA GLU A 357 24.71 29.48 -3.21
C GLU A 357 23.30 29.85 -2.67
N ASP A 358 22.38 30.31 -3.53
CA ASP A 358 21.01 30.61 -3.17
C ASP A 358 20.12 29.36 -3.06
N ALA A 359 20.46 28.31 -3.80
CA ALA A 359 19.75 27.03 -3.82
C ALA A 359 19.88 26.21 -2.52
N GLU A 360 20.92 26.42 -1.70
CA GLU A 360 21.12 25.68 -0.44
C GLU A 360 20.11 26.05 0.66
N TRP A 361 19.60 27.28 0.64
CA TRP A 361 18.77 27.81 1.73
C TRP A 361 17.29 27.99 1.34
N VAL A 362 17.00 28.35 0.08
CA VAL A 362 15.64 28.59 -0.41
C VAL A 362 15.30 27.63 -1.53
N VAL A 363 14.41 26.68 -1.24
CA VAL A 363 13.74 25.90 -2.30
C VAL A 363 12.58 26.77 -2.77
N ALA A 364 12.66 27.34 -3.98
CA ALA A 364 11.53 28.09 -4.54
C ALA A 364 10.28 27.21 -4.47
N GLY A 365 9.30 27.63 -3.66
CA GLY A 365 8.08 26.87 -3.43
C GLY A 365 7.27 26.83 -4.71
N MET A 366 7.28 25.71 -5.41
CA MET A 366 6.56 25.58 -6.67
C MET A 366 5.08 25.32 -6.38
N TRP A 367 4.18 26.10 -7.00
CA TRP A 367 2.73 25.89 -6.99
C TRP A 367 2.27 24.42 -7.08
N PRO A 368 2.88 23.54 -7.91
CA PRO A 368 2.60 22.10 -7.92
C PRO A 368 2.58 21.43 -6.54
N ASP A 369 3.57 21.69 -5.70
CA ASP A 369 3.71 21.02 -4.40
C ASP A 369 2.68 21.51 -3.39
N TYR A 370 2.39 22.82 -3.38
CA TYR A 370 1.33 23.38 -2.54
C TYR A 370 -0.03 22.81 -2.93
N LEU A 371 -0.36 22.79 -4.23
CA LEU A 371 -1.62 22.24 -4.73
C LEU A 371 -1.74 20.74 -4.43
N ALA A 372 -0.65 19.98 -4.58
CA ALA A 372 -0.58 18.58 -4.20
C ALA A 372 -0.86 18.36 -2.69
N ALA A 373 -0.27 19.18 -1.83
CA ALA A 373 -0.55 19.16 -0.40
C ALA A 373 -2.01 19.50 -0.09
N TRP A 374 -2.60 20.49 -0.77
CA TRP A 374 -4.00 20.89 -0.56
C TRP A 374 -4.98 19.81 -0.99
N VAL A 375 -4.74 19.13 -2.12
CA VAL A 375 -5.54 17.97 -2.55
C VAL A 375 -5.47 16.89 -1.47
N SER A 376 -4.27 16.60 -0.95
CA SER A 376 -4.07 15.59 0.10
C SER A 376 -4.79 15.96 1.41
N LEU A 377 -4.71 17.22 1.84
CA LEU A 377 -5.44 17.75 2.99
C LEU A 377 -6.96 17.69 2.78
N GLY A 378 -7.43 18.01 1.58
CA GLY A 378 -8.84 17.88 1.18
C GLY A 378 -9.34 16.44 1.34
N VAL A 379 -8.55 15.45 0.93
CA VAL A 379 -8.86 14.03 1.14
C VAL A 379 -8.90 13.66 2.62
N LEU A 380 -8.02 14.22 3.47
CA LEU A 380 -8.08 14.02 4.92
C LEU A 380 -9.35 14.62 5.54
N PHE A 381 -9.81 15.80 5.10
CA PHE A 381 -11.09 16.36 5.53
C PHE A 381 -12.28 15.49 5.11
N VAL A 382 -12.28 14.98 3.88
CA VAL A 382 -13.27 13.99 3.44
C VAL A 382 -13.18 12.73 4.30
N GLY A 383 -11.98 12.27 4.64
CA GLY A 383 -11.73 11.17 5.55
C GLY A 383 -12.37 11.39 6.92
N LEU A 384 -12.16 12.55 7.55
CA LEU A 384 -12.79 12.91 8.82
C LEU A 384 -14.32 12.92 8.73
N ARG A 385 -14.88 13.43 7.63
CA ARG A 385 -16.32 13.33 7.38
C ARG A 385 -16.77 11.87 7.34
N GLN A 386 -16.05 10.99 6.64
CA GLN A 386 -16.38 9.57 6.56
C GLN A 386 -16.21 8.84 7.90
N VAL A 387 -15.26 9.24 8.75
CA VAL A 387 -15.15 8.72 10.12
C VAL A 387 -16.43 9.03 10.91
N ARG A 388 -16.94 10.26 10.82
CA ARG A 388 -18.16 10.69 11.54
C ARG A 388 -19.41 9.99 11.03
N THR A 389 -19.52 9.78 9.72
CA THR A 389 -20.69 9.13 9.11
C THR A 389 -20.55 7.61 9.05
N LEU A 390 -19.45 7.03 9.58
CA LEU A 390 -19.10 5.61 9.44
C LEU A 390 -19.21 5.12 7.98
N GLY A 391 -18.81 5.99 7.06
CA GLY A 391 -19.03 5.83 5.64
C GLY A 391 -17.91 5.08 4.92
N TRP A 392 -18.16 4.81 3.64
CA TRP A 392 -17.17 4.25 2.73
C TRP A 392 -16.16 5.35 2.32
N PRO A 393 -14.84 5.07 2.16
CA PRO A 393 -14.17 3.77 2.15
C PRO A 393 -13.60 3.30 3.51
N LEU A 394 -13.84 4.02 4.61
CA LEU A 394 -13.17 3.74 5.89
C LEU A 394 -13.82 2.62 6.70
N ARG A 395 -15.08 2.28 6.43
CA ARG A 395 -15.78 1.16 7.07
C ARG A 395 -15.10 -0.20 6.78
N PRO A 396 -14.92 -1.08 7.78
CA PRO A 396 -15.37 -0.99 9.17
C PRO A 396 -14.39 -0.32 10.15
N LEU A 397 -13.20 0.09 9.69
CA LEU A 397 -12.12 0.60 10.53
C LEU A 397 -12.21 2.11 10.83
N GLY A 398 -13.42 2.68 10.86
CA GLY A 398 -13.62 4.13 11.01
C GLY A 398 -12.94 4.72 12.24
N SER A 399 -13.06 4.06 13.41
CA SER A 399 -12.39 4.48 14.65
C SER A 399 -10.87 4.49 14.51
N TRP A 400 -10.29 3.41 13.96
CA TRP A 400 -8.84 3.33 13.72
C TRP A 400 -8.34 4.44 12.79
N TYR A 401 -9.10 4.81 11.76
CA TYR A 401 -8.74 5.95 10.92
C TYR A 401 -8.79 7.28 11.67
N GLY A 402 -9.84 7.52 12.46
CA GLY A 402 -10.00 8.76 13.21
C GLY A 402 -9.00 8.92 14.36
N GLU A 403 -8.68 7.83 15.07
CA GLU A 403 -7.84 7.84 16.27
C GLU A 403 -6.35 7.69 15.96
N VAL A 404 -5.99 7.04 14.84
CA VAL A 404 -4.59 6.69 14.52
C VAL A 404 -4.16 7.25 13.17
N VAL A 405 -4.81 6.85 12.07
CA VAL A 405 -4.29 7.14 10.72
C VAL A 405 -4.33 8.63 10.38
N ILE A 406 -5.46 9.29 10.60
CA ILE A 406 -5.63 10.72 10.27
C ILE A 406 -4.78 11.60 11.22
N PRO A 407 -4.70 11.37 12.54
CA PRO A 407 -3.78 12.10 13.41
C PRO A 407 -2.31 11.94 13.00
N ILE A 408 -1.87 10.74 12.60
CA ILE A 408 -0.53 10.53 12.08
C ILE A 408 -0.32 11.35 10.79
N ALA A 409 -1.28 11.34 9.86
CA ALA A 409 -1.20 12.12 8.64
C ALA A 409 -1.19 13.64 8.91
N ALA A 410 -1.98 14.12 9.87
CA ALA A 410 -2.00 15.52 10.30
C ALA A 410 -0.68 15.95 10.94
N PHE A 411 -0.08 15.07 11.74
CA PHE A 411 1.26 15.28 12.30
C PHE A 411 2.32 15.37 11.20
N TRP A 412 2.31 14.44 10.23
CA TRP A 412 3.19 14.53 9.06
C TRP A 412 2.99 15.83 8.26
N ALA A 413 1.74 16.25 8.04
CA ALA A 413 1.45 17.51 7.36
C ALA A 413 1.95 18.72 8.16
N THR A 414 1.95 18.65 9.49
CA THR A 414 2.52 19.70 10.37
C THR A 414 4.03 19.75 10.26
N LEU A 415 4.72 18.61 10.23
CA LEU A 415 6.17 18.57 10.01
C LEU A 415 6.54 19.16 8.65
N LEU A 416 5.78 18.83 7.60
CA LEU A 416 5.97 19.39 6.27
C LEU A 416 5.73 20.91 6.26
N ALA A 417 4.65 21.38 6.89
CA ALA A 417 4.36 22.81 7.00
C ALA A 417 5.46 23.55 7.76
N ILE A 418 5.97 23.01 8.87
CA ILE A 418 7.10 23.59 9.60
C ILE A 418 8.35 23.65 8.70
N TYR A 419 8.67 22.56 8.00
CA TYR A 419 9.79 22.50 7.07
C TYR A 419 9.68 23.58 5.98
N TRP A 420 8.52 23.72 5.34
CA TRP A 420 8.28 24.77 4.34
C TRP A 420 8.36 26.17 4.94
N ASN A 421 7.76 26.42 6.11
CA ASN A 421 7.81 27.74 6.75
C ASN A 421 9.23 28.22 7.06
N LEU A 422 10.17 27.30 7.31
CA LEU A 422 11.56 27.62 7.62
C LEU A 422 12.45 27.76 6.36
N ARG A 423 12.09 27.13 5.25
CA ARG A 423 12.93 27.01 4.04
C ARG A 423 12.39 27.74 2.81
N GLN A 424 11.12 28.13 2.80
CA GLN A 424 10.47 28.71 1.63
C GLN A 424 10.02 30.15 1.89
N ASP A 425 10.25 30.99 0.89
CA ASP A 425 9.92 32.42 0.89
C ASP A 425 8.44 32.70 0.59
N GLY A 426 7.64 31.65 0.34
CA GLY A 426 6.23 31.70 -0.03
C GLY A 426 5.94 32.59 -1.23
N SER A 427 6.86 32.64 -2.21
CA SER A 427 6.64 33.33 -3.48
C SER A 427 5.31 32.93 -4.11
N MET A 428 4.61 33.93 -4.67
CA MET A 428 3.33 33.76 -5.36
C MET A 428 3.44 33.84 -6.87
N GLN A 429 4.65 34.01 -7.42
CA GLN A 429 4.83 34.24 -8.85
C GLN A 429 4.09 33.19 -9.70
N PRO A 430 3.40 33.62 -10.79
CA PRO A 430 3.35 34.99 -11.34
C PRO A 430 2.33 35.93 -10.66
N LEU A 431 1.58 35.47 -9.65
CA LEU A 431 0.59 36.29 -8.94
C LEU A 431 1.26 37.29 -7.99
N PRO A 432 0.63 38.44 -7.72
CA PRO A 432 1.13 39.40 -6.74
C PRO A 432 1.10 38.78 -5.33
N TYR A 433 2.13 39.09 -4.54
CA TYR A 433 2.21 38.61 -3.16
C TYR A 433 1.08 39.20 -2.31
N LEU A 434 0.36 38.34 -1.61
CA LEU A 434 -0.67 38.69 -0.65
C LEU A 434 -0.30 38.13 0.73
N PRO A 435 -0.16 38.97 1.77
CA PRO A 435 -0.02 38.52 3.14
C PRO A 435 -1.15 37.55 3.50
N VAL A 436 -0.86 36.54 4.31
CA VAL A 436 -1.83 35.49 4.76
C VAL A 436 -2.31 34.55 3.65
N LEU A 437 -2.50 35.03 2.42
CA LEU A 437 -3.04 34.27 1.28
C LEU A 437 -1.97 33.65 0.39
N ASN A 438 -0.69 33.77 0.75
CA ASN A 438 0.35 33.04 0.04
C ASN A 438 0.18 31.52 0.24
N PRO A 439 0.64 30.71 -0.74
CA PRO A 439 0.38 29.27 -0.74
C PRO A 439 0.88 28.55 0.51
N LEU A 440 2.00 29.02 1.04
CA LEU A 440 2.62 28.48 2.24
C LEU A 440 1.75 28.73 3.48
N ASP A 441 1.31 29.96 3.70
CA ASP A 441 0.44 30.31 4.82
C ASP A 441 -0.94 29.66 4.71
N LEU A 442 -1.50 29.57 3.50
CA LEU A 442 -2.72 28.79 3.26
C LEU A 442 -2.53 27.32 3.64
N THR A 443 -1.38 26.73 3.32
CA THR A 443 -1.05 25.35 3.71
C THR A 443 -1.04 25.20 5.23
N THR A 444 -0.34 26.09 5.96
CA THR A 444 -0.33 26.09 7.43
C THR A 444 -1.73 26.26 7.99
N GLY A 445 -2.54 27.15 7.39
CA GLY A 445 -3.93 27.37 7.75
C GLY A 445 -4.81 26.12 7.58
N PHE A 446 -4.70 25.41 6.46
CA PHE A 446 -5.41 24.16 6.24
C PHE A 446 -4.99 23.07 7.23
N VAL A 447 -3.70 22.96 7.56
CA VAL A 447 -3.20 22.05 8.61
C VAL A 447 -3.77 22.43 9.98
N ALA A 448 -3.83 23.73 10.31
CA ALA A 448 -4.44 24.20 11.55
C ALA A 448 -5.94 23.90 11.62
N LEU A 449 -6.68 24.05 10.51
CA LEU A 449 -8.09 23.68 10.41
C LEU A 449 -8.29 22.17 10.57
N LEU A 450 -7.40 21.34 10.03
CA LEU A 450 -7.43 19.89 10.21
C LEU A 450 -7.28 19.51 11.69
N TRP A 451 -6.32 20.12 12.39
CA TRP A 451 -6.16 19.96 13.83
C TRP A 451 -7.34 20.49 14.63
N ALA A 452 -7.94 21.62 14.24
CA ALA A 452 -9.13 22.16 14.89
C ALA A 452 -10.33 21.21 14.75
N ASP A 453 -10.49 20.55 13.61
CA ASP A 453 -11.57 19.60 13.38
C ASP A 453 -11.35 18.27 14.13
N LEU A 454 -10.10 17.80 14.24
CA LEU A 454 -9.70 16.70 15.13
C LEU A 454 -9.96 17.05 16.60
N TRP A 455 -9.56 18.25 17.02
CA TRP A 455 -9.80 18.75 18.37
C TRP A 455 -11.29 18.76 18.71
N ARG A 456 -12.13 19.27 17.81
CA ARG A 456 -13.58 19.27 18.01
C ARG A 456 -14.15 17.87 18.21
N MET A 457 -13.59 16.88 17.54
CA MET A 457 -14.02 15.48 17.62
C MET A 457 -13.59 14.79 18.92
N TYR A 458 -12.36 15.05 19.39
CA TYR A 458 -11.75 14.28 20.47
C TYR A 458 -11.56 15.03 21.80
N ARG A 459 -11.77 16.35 21.86
CA ARG A 459 -11.54 17.17 23.08
C ARG A 459 -12.28 16.69 24.34
N HIS A 460 -13.40 15.97 24.19
CA HIS A 460 -14.20 15.48 25.30
C HIS A 460 -13.65 14.18 25.91
N GLN A 461 -12.71 13.53 25.22
CA GLN A 461 -12.08 12.27 25.63
C GLN A 461 -10.72 12.49 26.30
N ILE A 462 -10.29 13.75 26.42
CA ILE A 462 -8.97 14.16 26.91
C ILE A 462 -9.16 14.84 28.26
N ASP A 463 -8.28 14.57 29.22
CA ASP A 463 -8.29 15.23 30.52
C ASP A 463 -7.97 16.75 30.43
N ASP A 464 -8.31 17.49 31.49
CA ASP A 464 -8.14 18.95 31.49
C ASP A 464 -6.68 19.39 31.43
N GLU A 465 -5.75 18.58 31.93
CA GLU A 465 -4.32 18.90 31.88
C GLU A 465 -3.78 18.82 30.47
N ARG A 466 -3.97 17.69 29.79
CA ARG A 466 -3.54 17.51 28.40
C ARG A 466 -4.26 18.48 27.47
N ARG A 467 -5.52 18.81 27.77
CA ARG A 467 -6.27 19.84 27.04
C ARG A 467 -5.61 21.21 27.13
N ARG A 468 -5.13 21.62 28.32
CA ARG A 468 -4.38 22.87 28.51
C ARG A 468 -3.07 22.85 27.74
N ASP A 469 -2.32 21.75 27.79
CA ASP A 469 -1.04 21.63 27.10
C ASP A 469 -1.19 21.69 25.58
N ILE A 470 -2.15 20.97 25.00
CA ILE A 470 -2.45 21.07 23.56
C ILE A 470 -2.82 22.51 23.17
N THR A 471 -3.62 23.18 24.00
CA THR A 471 -3.98 24.59 23.75
C THR A 471 -2.76 25.51 23.79
N ARG A 472 -1.86 25.32 24.78
CA ARG A 472 -0.60 26.08 24.89
C ARG A 472 0.31 25.83 23.69
N THR A 473 0.48 24.57 23.27
CA THR A 473 1.27 24.21 22.10
C THR A 473 0.68 24.83 20.83
N ALA A 474 -0.65 24.78 20.65
CA ALA A 474 -1.32 25.40 19.51
C ALA A 474 -1.12 26.93 19.50
N MET A 475 -1.19 27.58 20.66
CA MET A 475 -0.91 29.02 20.77
C MET A 475 0.55 29.36 20.45
N ALA A 476 1.50 28.55 20.92
CA ALA A 476 2.92 28.75 20.63
C ALA A 476 3.22 28.56 19.14
N LEU A 477 2.66 27.53 18.51
CA LEU A 477 2.77 27.29 17.07
C LEU A 477 2.14 28.42 16.27
N ALA A 478 0.96 28.90 16.66
CA ALA A 478 0.29 30.02 16.01
C ALA A 478 1.12 31.32 16.13
N PHE A 479 1.73 31.58 17.28
CA PHE A 479 2.61 32.73 17.46
C PHE A 479 3.90 32.61 16.64
N GLY A 480 4.51 31.42 16.59
CA GLY A 480 5.65 31.15 15.72
C GLY A 480 5.33 31.35 14.23
N TRP A 481 4.20 30.80 13.79
CA TRP A 481 3.71 30.97 12.42
C TRP A 481 3.43 32.43 12.08
N LEU A 482 2.79 33.20 12.98
CA LEU A 482 2.60 34.64 12.82
C LEU A 482 3.93 35.38 12.58
N ASN A 483 4.98 35.05 13.35
CA ASN A 483 6.29 35.67 13.16
C ASN A 483 6.89 35.34 11.79
N LEU A 484 6.84 34.08 11.35
CA LEU A 484 7.34 33.67 10.05
C LEU A 484 6.56 34.33 8.90
N MET A 485 5.24 34.45 9.02
CA MET A 485 4.40 35.17 8.07
C MET A 485 4.77 36.65 7.98
N LEU A 486 5.02 37.32 9.11
CA LEU A 486 5.44 38.73 9.14
C LEU A 486 6.82 38.91 8.48
N LEU A 487 7.78 38.05 8.82
CA LEU A 487 9.12 38.08 8.24
C LEU A 487 9.06 37.88 6.72
N ARG A 488 8.27 36.93 6.26
CA ARG A 488 8.06 36.65 4.84
C ARG A 488 7.39 37.81 4.12
N THR A 489 6.36 38.38 4.74
CA THR A 489 5.67 39.56 4.21
C THR A 489 6.64 40.72 4.04
N ALA A 490 7.42 41.02 5.08
CA ALA A 490 8.42 42.09 5.00
C ALA A 490 9.50 41.79 3.95
N ALA A 491 9.95 40.54 3.82
CA ALA A 491 10.92 40.14 2.79
C ALA A 491 10.41 40.48 1.39
N GLN A 492 9.17 40.09 1.08
CA GLN A 492 8.57 40.27 -0.25
C GLN A 492 8.31 41.75 -0.58
N TYR A 493 7.78 42.53 0.37
CA TYR A 493 7.50 43.96 0.13
C TYR A 493 8.74 44.86 0.14
N LEU A 494 9.79 44.48 0.88
CA LEU A 494 11.04 45.24 0.94
C LEU A 494 12.10 44.75 -0.06
N GLY A 495 11.81 43.68 -0.82
CA GLY A 495 12.77 43.05 -1.72
C GLY A 495 14.00 42.50 -0.99
N LEU A 496 13.85 42.08 0.27
CA LEU A 496 14.94 41.49 1.06
C LEU A 496 15.03 39.99 0.79
N PRO A 497 16.24 39.42 0.65
CA PRO A 497 16.40 37.97 0.64
C PRO A 497 15.81 37.37 1.93
N TYR A 498 15.01 36.30 1.81
CA TYR A 498 14.43 35.59 2.96
C TYR A 498 15.51 34.76 3.66
N ARG A 499 16.42 35.44 4.36
CA ARG A 499 17.51 34.91 5.18
C ARG A 499 17.52 35.59 6.54
N PHE A 500 18.13 34.93 7.53
CA PHE A 500 18.17 35.46 8.89
C PHE A 500 18.87 36.83 8.96
N ASP A 501 20.06 36.97 8.38
CA ASP A 501 20.86 38.20 8.54
C ASP A 501 20.21 39.45 7.93
N PRO A 502 19.72 39.45 6.67
CA PRO A 502 19.06 40.63 6.08
C PRO A 502 17.80 41.04 6.84
N LEU A 503 17.01 40.07 7.29
CA LEU A 503 15.78 40.31 8.06
C LEU A 503 16.08 40.87 9.44
N TYR A 504 17.10 40.34 10.12
CA TYR A 504 17.50 40.79 11.45
C TYR A 504 18.02 42.23 11.44
N GLN A 505 18.82 42.59 10.43
CA GLN A 505 19.41 43.92 10.30
C GLN A 505 18.39 45.02 9.90
N SER A 506 17.26 44.64 9.31
CA SER A 506 16.24 45.58 8.85
C SER A 506 15.50 46.25 10.01
N GLN A 507 15.68 47.57 10.13
CA GLN A 507 14.99 48.39 11.15
C GLN A 507 13.48 48.36 11.00
N PHE A 508 12.97 48.32 9.76
CA PHE A 508 11.54 48.21 9.51
C PHE A 508 10.98 46.89 10.06
N VAL A 509 11.68 45.77 9.83
CA VAL A 509 11.28 44.46 10.35
C VAL A 509 11.24 44.48 11.88
N GLN A 510 12.27 45.06 12.52
CA GLN A 510 12.31 45.14 13.98
C GLN A 510 11.15 45.96 14.56
N ALA A 511 10.87 47.12 13.98
CA ALA A 511 9.76 47.98 14.39
C ALA A 511 8.39 47.31 14.18
N MET A 512 8.18 46.68 13.02
CA MET A 512 6.96 45.93 12.70
C MET A 512 6.71 44.81 13.71
N LEU A 513 7.73 44.00 14.02
CA LEU A 513 7.62 42.93 15.02
C LEU A 513 7.26 43.48 16.41
N SER A 514 7.91 44.56 16.84
CA SER A 514 7.62 45.18 18.15
C SER A 514 6.17 45.67 18.25
N LEU A 515 5.66 46.31 17.18
CA LEU A 515 4.28 46.78 17.12
C LEU A 515 3.29 45.62 17.15
N VAL A 516 3.51 44.59 16.33
CA VAL A 516 2.62 43.42 16.26
C VAL A 516 2.65 42.62 17.57
N TRP A 517 3.81 42.45 18.20
CA TRP A 517 3.90 41.77 19.50
C TRP A 517 3.15 42.53 20.60
N THR A 518 3.19 43.86 20.58
CA THR A 518 2.41 44.69 21.50
C THR A 518 0.90 44.54 21.26
N LEU A 519 0.47 44.49 19.99
CA LEU A 519 -0.92 44.20 19.64
C LEU A 519 -1.35 42.79 20.09
N CYS A 520 -0.48 41.79 19.94
CA CYS A 520 -0.73 40.44 20.44
C CYS A 520 -0.85 40.42 21.97
N ALA A 521 0.04 41.12 22.69
CA ALA A 521 -0.01 41.25 24.14
C ALA A 521 -1.33 41.90 24.58
N PHE A 522 -1.72 43.00 23.93
CA PHE A 522 -3.02 43.66 24.16
C PHE A 522 -4.20 42.70 23.94
N GLY A 523 -4.22 41.98 22.81
CA GLY A 523 -5.26 41.01 22.49
C GLY A 523 -5.36 39.88 23.52
N LEU A 524 -4.22 39.31 23.91
CA LEU A 524 -4.13 38.27 24.95
C LEU A 524 -4.66 38.76 26.29
N MET A 525 -4.20 39.92 26.76
CA MET A 525 -4.68 40.50 28.02
C MET A 525 -6.17 40.82 27.96
N ARG A 526 -6.66 41.40 26.86
CA ARG A 526 -8.08 41.71 26.68
C ARG A 526 -8.96 40.47 26.70
N PHE A 527 -8.50 39.38 26.08
CA PHE A 527 -9.17 38.09 26.09
C PHE A 527 -9.11 37.43 27.48
N ALA A 528 -7.98 37.56 28.18
CA ALA A 528 -7.80 37.09 29.55
C ALA A 528 -8.78 37.75 30.54
N VAL A 529 -9.02 39.06 30.39
CA VAL A 529 -10.05 39.77 31.18
C VAL A 529 -11.44 39.20 30.94
N ARG A 530 -11.82 38.96 29.67
CA ARG A 530 -13.13 38.36 29.34
C ARG A 530 -13.29 36.94 29.88
N LYS A 531 -12.19 36.21 30.03
CA LYS A 531 -12.15 34.82 30.52
C LYS A 531 -11.79 34.69 32.00
N LEU A 532 -11.60 35.81 32.71
CA LEU A 532 -11.15 35.86 34.10
C LEU A 532 -9.89 35.01 34.37
N SER A 533 -8.96 34.96 33.40
CA SER A 533 -7.79 34.08 33.45
C SER A 533 -6.52 34.86 33.79
N LYS A 534 -6.09 34.81 35.06
CA LYS A 534 -4.81 35.40 35.50
C LYS A 534 -3.59 34.85 34.73
N PRO A 535 -3.44 33.52 34.50
CA PRO A 535 -2.29 33.00 33.77
C PRO A 535 -2.17 33.53 32.34
N LEU A 536 -3.30 33.69 31.64
CA LEU A 536 -3.32 34.19 30.27
C LEU A 536 -2.95 35.68 30.20
N TRP A 537 -3.36 36.46 31.20
CA TRP A 537 -2.98 37.86 31.33
C TRP A 537 -1.46 37.99 31.56
N MET A 538 -0.90 37.14 32.43
CA MET A 538 0.55 37.12 32.69
C MET A 538 1.38 36.80 31.44
N VAL A 539 0.91 35.90 30.56
CA VAL A 539 1.59 35.63 29.28
C VAL A 539 1.67 36.90 28.42
N GLY A 540 0.57 37.67 28.35
CA GLY A 540 0.59 38.96 27.68
C GLY A 540 1.55 39.96 28.32
N ALA A 541 1.62 39.99 29.66
CA ALA A 541 2.51 40.90 30.40
C ALA A 541 3.99 40.58 30.16
N VAL A 542 4.34 39.28 30.16
CA VAL A 542 5.69 38.82 29.83
C VAL A 542 6.04 39.20 28.39
N LEU A 543 5.15 38.97 27.42
CA LEU A 543 5.38 39.37 26.03
C LEU A 543 5.60 40.88 25.90
N LEU A 544 4.82 41.69 26.61
CA LEU A 544 4.99 43.15 26.64
C LEU A 544 6.34 43.55 27.25
N GLY A 545 6.74 42.92 28.36
CA GLY A 545 8.07 43.14 28.96
C GLY A 545 9.22 42.79 28.01
N VAL A 546 9.08 41.70 27.25
CA VAL A 546 10.05 41.33 26.19
C VAL A 546 10.12 42.41 25.10
N VAL A 547 8.97 42.93 24.63
CA VAL A 547 8.97 44.02 23.65
C VAL A 547 9.69 45.26 24.19
N VAL A 548 9.38 45.69 25.41
CA VAL A 548 10.02 46.86 26.02
C VAL A 548 11.54 46.65 26.13
N GLY A 549 11.98 45.49 26.64
CA GLY A 549 13.40 45.15 26.68
C GLY A 549 14.07 45.16 25.30
N LYS A 550 13.40 44.61 24.28
CA LYS A 550 13.86 44.62 22.90
C LYS A 550 14.07 46.04 22.37
N LEU A 551 13.13 46.96 22.61
CA LEU A 551 13.24 48.35 22.15
C LEU A 551 14.50 49.04 22.72
N PHE A 552 14.86 48.76 23.97
CA PHE A 552 16.08 49.31 24.57
C PHE A 552 17.36 48.64 24.03
N LEU A 553 17.36 47.32 23.80
CA LEU A 553 18.57 46.59 23.42
C LEU A 553 18.92 46.70 21.93
N ILE A 554 17.89 46.65 21.07
CA ILE A 554 18.04 46.58 19.60
C ILE A 554 17.81 47.95 18.98
N ASP A 555 16.70 48.62 19.33
CA ASP A 555 16.29 49.83 18.63
C ASP A 555 17.14 51.05 19.02
N LEU A 556 17.82 51.06 20.18
CA LEU A 556 18.75 52.14 20.56
C LEU A 556 20.08 52.16 19.77
N ARG A 557 20.52 51.03 19.17
CA ARG A 557 21.85 50.92 18.55
C ARG A 557 22.02 51.74 17.26
N ASN A 558 20.95 52.04 16.53
CA ASN A 558 21.00 52.73 15.22
C ASN A 558 20.35 54.13 15.27
N VAL A 559 21.12 55.13 15.71
CA VAL A 559 20.66 56.51 15.92
C VAL A 559 20.24 57.17 14.60
N GLY A 560 18.94 57.42 14.40
CA GLY A 560 18.43 58.30 13.33
C GLY A 560 17.29 57.80 12.44
N SER A 561 16.70 56.62 12.66
CA SER A 561 15.65 56.10 11.76
C SER A 561 14.23 56.54 12.15
N VAL A 562 13.41 56.94 11.17
CA VAL A 562 11.97 57.25 11.34
C VAL A 562 11.20 56.04 11.90
N ALA A 563 11.60 54.83 11.50
CA ALA A 563 11.03 53.57 11.98
C ALA A 563 11.08 53.45 13.52
N ARG A 564 12.16 53.92 14.15
CA ARG A 564 12.31 53.94 15.61
C ARG A 564 11.28 54.85 16.29
N ILE A 565 11.06 56.06 15.76
CA ILE A 565 10.11 57.03 16.33
C ILE A 565 8.70 56.44 16.29
N VAL A 566 8.31 55.89 15.14
CA VAL A 566 7.00 55.24 14.96
C VAL A 566 6.84 54.03 15.89
N SER A 567 7.88 53.22 16.06
CA SER A 567 7.90 52.08 16.99
C SER A 567 7.65 52.53 18.44
N PHE A 568 8.41 53.52 18.94
CA PHE A 568 8.26 54.00 20.32
C PHE A 568 6.89 54.64 20.57
N MET A 569 6.42 55.49 19.65
CA MET A 569 5.10 56.11 19.79
C MET A 569 3.97 55.08 19.71
N GLY A 570 4.06 54.13 18.78
CA GLY A 570 3.07 53.07 18.61
C GLY A 570 2.99 52.14 19.82
N VAL A 571 4.13 51.64 20.29
CA VAL A 571 4.20 50.77 21.48
C VAL A 571 3.77 51.52 22.73
N GLY A 572 4.27 52.74 22.95
CA GLY A 572 3.89 53.58 24.10
C GLY A 572 2.39 53.90 24.14
N GLY A 573 1.80 54.23 22.99
CA GLY A 573 0.35 54.43 22.88
C GLY A 573 -0.45 53.16 23.18
N LEU A 574 -0.02 52.01 22.68
CA LEU A 574 -0.64 50.72 22.99
C LEU A 574 -0.52 50.35 24.47
N MET A 575 0.58 50.68 25.15
CA MET A 575 0.74 50.45 26.58
C MET A 575 -0.26 51.26 27.41
N LEU A 576 -0.50 52.52 27.06
CA LEU A 576 -1.55 53.34 27.68
C LEU A 576 -2.92 52.70 27.48
N LEU A 577 -3.21 52.23 26.26
CA LEU A 577 -4.47 51.56 25.94
C LEU A 577 -4.67 50.26 26.72
N ILE A 578 -3.61 49.45 26.87
CA ILE A 578 -3.61 48.22 27.68
C ILE A 578 -3.97 48.55 29.13
N GLY A 579 -3.33 49.57 29.72
CA GLY A 579 -3.58 49.98 31.10
C GLY A 579 -5.04 50.38 31.37
N TYR A 580 -5.71 50.96 30.37
CA TYR A 580 -7.12 51.34 30.45
C TYR A 580 -8.09 50.18 30.16
N LEU A 581 -7.85 49.38 29.11
CA LEU A 581 -8.82 48.41 28.59
C LEU A 581 -8.61 46.96 29.06
N ALA A 582 -7.48 46.63 29.69
CA ALA A 582 -7.15 45.27 30.08
C ALA A 582 -6.59 45.15 31.52
N PRO A 583 -7.36 45.57 32.55
CA PRO A 583 -6.93 45.46 33.95
C PRO A 583 -6.79 44.00 34.39
N LEU A 584 -5.92 43.74 35.38
CA LEU A 584 -5.70 42.40 35.92
C LEU A 584 -7.02 41.77 36.45
N PRO A 585 -7.39 40.53 36.06
CA PRO A 585 -8.59 39.88 36.57
C PRO A 585 -8.53 39.67 38.09
N ARG A 586 -9.54 40.20 38.81
CA ARG A 586 -9.71 39.98 40.25
C ARG A 586 -10.54 38.71 40.48
N GLU A 587 -10.18 37.88 41.46
CA GLU A 587 -11.05 36.78 41.90
C GLU A 587 -12.29 37.39 42.56
N ALA A 588 -13.48 36.84 42.28
CA ALA A 588 -14.68 37.21 43.01
C ALA A 588 -14.42 36.94 44.49
N ALA A 589 -14.50 37.99 45.31
CA ALA A 589 -14.51 37.84 46.76
C ALA A 589 -15.63 36.85 47.08
N LYS A 590 -15.30 35.77 47.81
CA LYS A 590 -16.30 35.08 48.60
C LYS A 590 -16.79 36.13 49.59
N ASP A 591 -17.97 36.68 49.31
CA ASP A 591 -18.75 37.37 50.32
C ASP A 591 -19.06 36.31 51.38
N ALA A 592 -18.22 36.27 52.41
CA ALA A 592 -18.59 35.75 53.69
C ALA A 592 -19.47 36.84 54.32
N ASP A 593 -20.78 36.75 54.06
CA ASP A 593 -21.77 37.34 54.95
C ASP A 593 -21.57 36.72 56.33
N ASP A 594 -21.13 37.60 57.24
CA ASP A 594 -21.72 37.93 58.54
C ASP A 594 -22.10 36.81 59.52
N PRO A 595 -21.98 37.14 60.81
CA PRO A 595 -23.19 37.62 61.48
C PRO A 595 -23.09 39.00 62.12
#